data_AF-A0A7C5Y3I1-F1
#
_entry.id   AF-A0A7C5Y3I1-F1
#
_cell.length_a   1.000
_cell.length_b   1.000
_cell.length_c   1.000
_cell.angle_alpha   90.00
_cell.angle_beta   90.00
_cell.angle_gamma   90.00
#
_symmetry.space_group_name_H-M   'P 1'
#
loop_
_entity.id
_entity.type
_entity.pdbx_description
1 polymer ?
#
loop_
_entity_poly.entity_id
_entity_poly.type
_entity_poly.pdbx_seq_one_letter_code
_entity_poly.pdbx_strand_id
1 'polypeptide(L)'
;MKGVDEPLGDFVVFGRVKFPYVRARSVQVTGVVVAALIVADEEVIIAGSGRVGVLASNTCVLVSGKRPIIIERAHCVNIVALGTKAPIVLRWVRAARVYARKAIIGELEAREVVLAELCNVKSLLRVSRVVFADPHVYIEDVSELGEVVYSYKLPEESK
;
A
#
# COMPACT_ATOMS: atom_id res chain seq x y z
N MET A 1 26.11 22.11 -12.74
CA MET A 1 24.72 21.65 -12.70
C MET A 1 24.21 21.53 -14.13
N LYS A 2 24.13 20.32 -14.69
CA LYS A 2 23.37 20.05 -15.90
C LYS A 2 22.07 19.41 -15.46
N GLY A 3 21.05 20.24 -15.25
CA GLY A 3 19.67 19.80 -15.28
C GLY A 3 19.30 19.65 -16.75
N VAL A 4 19.12 18.41 -17.18
CA VAL A 4 18.42 18.09 -18.42
C VAL A 4 17.54 16.91 -18.04
N ASP A 5 16.24 17.19 -17.98
CA ASP A 5 15.15 16.22 -17.91
C ASP A 5 15.24 15.29 -19.12
N GLU A 6 16.10 14.28 -19.04
CA GLU A 6 15.83 13.07 -19.81
C GLU A 6 14.53 12.49 -19.27
N PRO A 7 13.52 12.25 -20.12
CA PRO A 7 12.29 11.64 -19.67
C PRO A 7 12.65 10.32 -19.01
N LEU A 8 12.30 10.18 -17.73
CA LEU A 8 12.52 8.94 -17.03
C LEU A 8 11.82 7.82 -17.82
N GLY A 9 12.56 6.79 -18.18
CA GLY A 9 12.01 5.64 -18.89
C GLY A 9 11.11 4.80 -17.99
N ASP A 10 10.45 3.82 -18.60
CA ASP A 10 9.72 2.79 -17.86
C ASP A 10 10.69 1.68 -17.43
N PHE A 11 10.50 1.20 -16.20
CA PHE A 11 11.29 0.11 -15.64
C PHE A 11 10.41 -1.13 -15.49
N VAL A 12 10.58 -2.10 -16.38
CA VAL A 12 9.77 -3.33 -16.39
C VAL A 12 10.66 -4.55 -16.15
N VAL A 13 10.33 -5.36 -15.15
CA VAL A 13 11.08 -6.59 -14.87
C VAL A 13 10.16 -7.76 -14.52
N PHE A 14 10.50 -8.91 -15.10
CA PHE A 14 9.93 -10.22 -14.78
C PHE A 14 11.00 -11.08 -14.11
N GLY A 15 10.71 -11.63 -12.92
CA GLY A 15 11.60 -12.49 -12.17
C GLY A 15 12.12 -11.85 -10.88
N ARG A 16 13.37 -12.15 -10.51
CA ARG A 16 13.97 -11.67 -9.26
C ARG A 16 14.85 -10.46 -9.52
N VAL A 17 14.57 -9.39 -8.79
CA VAL A 17 15.32 -8.14 -8.85
C VAL A 17 15.84 -7.73 -7.49
N LYS A 18 17.09 -7.24 -7.49
CA LYS A 18 17.71 -6.62 -6.33
C LYS A 18 18.43 -5.37 -6.81
N PHE A 19 17.89 -4.20 -6.46
CA PHE A 19 18.47 -2.91 -6.81
C PHE A 19 18.55 -2.04 -5.57
N PRO A 20 19.63 -1.28 -5.36
CA PRO A 20 19.67 -0.37 -4.22
C PRO A 20 18.65 0.78 -4.41
N TYR A 21 18.56 1.34 -5.62
CA TYR A 21 17.69 2.48 -5.95
C TYR A 21 17.08 2.30 -7.34
N VAL A 22 15.80 2.65 -7.51
CA VAL A 22 15.11 2.74 -8.79
C VAL A 22 14.44 4.10 -8.90
N ARG A 23 14.70 4.83 -9.98
CA ARG A 23 14.00 6.05 -10.37
C ARG A 23 13.56 5.93 -11.82
N ALA A 24 12.26 6.02 -12.06
CA ALA A 24 11.66 5.81 -13.38
C ALA A 24 10.38 6.66 -13.52
N ARG A 25 9.80 6.72 -14.71
CA ARG A 25 8.44 7.25 -14.87
C ARG A 25 7.44 6.28 -14.28
N SER A 26 7.58 5.00 -14.65
CA SER A 26 6.76 3.89 -14.18
C SER A 26 7.64 2.69 -13.84
N VAL A 27 7.27 1.94 -12.80
CA VAL A 27 7.97 0.72 -12.35
C VAL A 27 6.99 -0.44 -12.32
N GLN A 28 7.28 -1.51 -13.05
CA GLN A 28 6.48 -2.73 -13.04
C GLN A 28 7.39 -3.92 -12.73
N VAL A 29 7.11 -4.61 -11.63
CA VAL A 29 7.86 -5.80 -11.21
C VAL A 29 6.90 -6.96 -11.00
N THR A 30 7.07 -8.02 -11.79
CA THR A 30 6.40 -9.30 -11.56
C THR A 30 7.41 -10.32 -11.07
N GLY A 31 7.37 -10.68 -9.79
CA GLY A 31 8.26 -11.67 -9.18
C GLY A 31 8.78 -11.29 -7.80
N VAL A 32 10.10 -11.29 -7.59
CA VAL A 32 10.71 -10.98 -6.29
C VAL A 32 11.42 -9.64 -6.35
N VAL A 33 11.01 -8.68 -5.53
CA VAL A 33 11.65 -7.36 -5.45
C VAL A 33 12.41 -7.16 -4.13
N VAL A 34 13.65 -6.69 -4.22
CA VAL A 34 14.40 -6.22 -3.05
C VAL A 34 15.01 -4.87 -3.40
N ALA A 35 14.53 -3.80 -2.77
CA ALA A 35 15.07 -2.47 -3.00
C ALA A 35 15.13 -1.61 -1.73
N ALA A 36 16.12 -0.71 -1.64
CA ALA A 36 16.13 0.27 -0.56
C ALA A 36 15.16 1.42 -0.87
N LEU A 37 15.11 1.86 -2.13
CA LEU A 37 14.25 2.95 -2.59
C LEU A 37 13.70 2.67 -3.99
N ILE A 38 12.40 2.88 -4.17
CA ILE A 38 11.73 2.94 -5.47
C ILE A 38 10.97 4.26 -5.54
N VAL A 39 11.28 5.07 -6.53
CA VAL A 39 10.56 6.32 -6.85
C VAL A 39 10.08 6.24 -8.29
N ALA A 40 8.79 6.46 -8.51
CA ALA A 40 8.23 6.57 -9.85
C ALA A 40 7.29 7.77 -9.95
N ASP A 41 7.39 8.55 -11.02
CA ASP A 41 6.55 9.74 -11.19
C ASP A 41 5.06 9.38 -11.33
N GLU A 42 4.74 8.31 -12.06
CA GLU A 42 3.36 7.93 -12.39
C GLU A 42 2.88 6.74 -11.57
N GLU A 43 3.49 5.57 -11.75
CA GLU A 43 3.03 4.34 -11.11
C GLU A 43 4.14 3.38 -10.69
N VAL A 44 3.87 2.64 -9.62
CA VAL A 44 4.62 1.45 -9.22
C VAL A 44 3.65 0.28 -9.09
N ILE A 45 3.86 -0.76 -9.88
CA ILE A 45 3.13 -2.03 -9.82
C ILE A 45 4.11 -3.12 -9.37
N ILE A 46 3.82 -3.76 -8.24
CA ILE A 46 4.60 -4.89 -7.73
C ILE A 46 3.65 -6.07 -7.54
N ALA A 47 3.80 -7.08 -8.40
CA ALA A 47 3.08 -8.34 -8.32
C ALA A 47 4.04 -9.47 -7.91
N GLY A 48 3.92 -9.98 -6.69
CA GLY A 48 4.73 -11.12 -6.23
C GLY A 48 5.13 -11.01 -4.76
N SER A 49 6.42 -10.91 -4.47
CA SER A 49 6.92 -10.89 -3.09
C SER A 49 8.17 -10.03 -2.97
N GLY A 50 8.53 -9.60 -1.77
CA GLY A 50 9.73 -8.79 -1.64
C GLY A 50 9.79 -7.89 -0.43
N ARG A 51 10.83 -7.06 -0.40
CA ARG A 51 11.01 -6.00 0.59
C ARG A 51 11.47 -4.72 -0.07
N VAL A 52 10.78 -3.62 0.21
CA VAL A 52 11.17 -2.28 -0.22
C VAL A 52 11.30 -1.39 1.01
N GLY A 53 12.42 -0.69 1.14
CA GLY A 53 12.61 0.29 2.22
C GLY A 53 11.64 1.46 2.07
N VAL A 54 11.78 2.23 0.99
CA VAL A 54 10.93 3.37 0.70
C VAL A 54 10.32 3.21 -0.70
N LEU A 55 9.00 3.39 -0.77
CA LEU A 55 8.23 3.39 -2.00
C LEU A 55 7.52 4.74 -2.14
N ALA A 56 7.76 5.46 -3.22
CA ALA A 56 7.10 6.74 -3.50
C ALA A 56 6.63 6.85 -4.95
N SER A 57 5.36 7.16 -5.16
CA SER A 57 4.79 7.39 -6.50
C SER A 57 3.41 8.04 -6.44
N ASN A 58 2.88 8.53 -7.56
CA ASN A 58 1.47 8.92 -7.61
C ASN A 58 0.56 7.72 -7.34
N THR A 59 0.79 6.57 -7.97
CA THR A 59 -0.03 5.37 -7.76
C THR A 59 0.83 4.15 -7.43
N CYS A 60 0.48 3.43 -6.36
CA CYS A 60 1.18 2.22 -5.93
C CYS A 60 0.21 1.04 -5.90
N VAL A 61 0.39 0.06 -6.77
CA VAL A 61 -0.39 -1.18 -6.82
C VAL A 61 0.48 -2.35 -6.36
N LEU A 62 0.08 -2.98 -5.26
CA LEU A 62 0.82 -4.06 -4.64
C LEU A 62 -0.06 -5.31 -4.61
N VAL A 63 0.38 -6.37 -5.26
CA VAL A 63 -0.33 -7.65 -5.30
C VAL A 63 0.60 -8.74 -4.79
N SER A 64 0.33 -9.31 -3.62
CA SER A 64 1.21 -10.35 -3.10
C SER A 64 0.96 -11.68 -3.82
N GLY A 65 1.95 -12.56 -3.82
CA GLY A 65 1.84 -13.94 -4.28
C GLY A 65 1.81 -14.93 -3.11
N LYS A 66 2.62 -15.99 -3.22
CA LYS A 66 2.79 -17.01 -2.16
C LYS A 66 3.52 -16.49 -0.92
N ARG A 67 4.27 -15.39 -1.06
CA ARG A 67 5.09 -14.75 -0.01
C ARG A 67 4.72 -13.28 0.09
N PRO A 68 4.90 -12.65 1.26
CA PRO A 68 4.47 -11.27 1.46
C PRO A 68 5.30 -10.29 0.64
N ILE A 69 4.71 -9.12 0.37
CA ILE A 69 5.43 -7.89 0.03
C ILE A 69 5.50 -7.06 1.30
N ILE A 70 6.69 -6.59 1.64
CA ILE A 70 6.95 -5.78 2.83
C ILE A 70 7.45 -4.42 2.38
N ILE A 71 6.76 -3.35 2.75
CA ILE A 71 7.17 -1.97 2.50
C ILE A 71 7.38 -1.29 3.84
N GLU A 72 8.58 -0.76 4.11
CA GLU A 72 8.83 -0.07 5.38
C GLU A 72 8.15 1.31 5.40
N ARG A 73 8.24 2.06 4.29
CA ARG A 73 7.59 3.37 4.15
C ARG A 73 6.99 3.53 2.77
N ALA A 74 5.68 3.79 2.72
CA ALA A 74 4.95 4.06 1.49
C ALA A 74 4.44 5.51 1.49
N HIS A 75 4.83 6.27 0.47
CA HIS A 75 4.43 7.64 0.23
C HIS A 75 3.79 7.74 -1.16
N CYS A 76 2.50 7.44 -1.27
CA CYS A 76 1.83 7.47 -2.57
C CYS A 76 0.53 8.25 -2.54
N VAL A 77 0.12 8.90 -3.63
CA VAL A 77 -1.20 9.55 -3.65
C VAL A 77 -2.30 8.49 -3.53
N ASN A 78 -2.21 7.42 -4.31
CA ASN A 78 -3.12 6.28 -4.25
C ASN A 78 -2.36 4.99 -3.95
N ILE A 79 -2.86 4.18 -3.03
CA ILE A 79 -2.34 2.83 -2.74
C ILE A 79 -3.46 1.81 -2.92
N VAL A 80 -3.17 0.76 -3.68
CA VAL A 80 -4.01 -0.44 -3.79
C VAL A 80 -3.17 -1.62 -3.32
N ALA A 81 -3.46 -2.13 -2.13
CA ALA A 81 -2.75 -3.24 -1.51
C ALA A 81 -3.63 -4.49 -1.47
N LEU A 82 -3.30 -5.49 -2.29
CA LEU A 82 -4.08 -6.72 -2.47
C LEU A 82 -3.25 -7.93 -2.03
N GLY A 83 -3.49 -8.38 -0.80
CA GLY A 83 -2.97 -9.67 -0.33
C GLY A 83 -3.70 -10.84 -1.00
N THR A 84 -2.97 -11.84 -1.50
CA THR A 84 -3.54 -13.08 -2.02
C THR A 84 -3.35 -14.23 -1.03
N LYS A 85 -2.36 -15.11 -1.22
CA LYS A 85 -2.04 -16.19 -0.27
C LYS A 85 -1.31 -15.63 0.96
N ALA A 86 -0.38 -14.71 0.75
CA ALA A 86 0.31 -13.97 1.81
C ALA A 86 -0.26 -12.54 1.96
N PRO A 87 -0.10 -11.89 3.12
CA PRO A 87 -0.51 -10.50 3.28
C PRO A 87 0.44 -9.51 2.57
N ILE A 88 -0.04 -8.29 2.35
CA ILE A 88 0.83 -7.12 2.13
C ILE A 88 1.16 -6.52 3.51
N VAL A 89 2.42 -6.23 3.78
CA VAL A 89 2.85 -5.59 5.04
C VAL A 89 3.34 -4.18 4.73
N LEU A 90 2.67 -3.17 5.27
CA LEU A 90 3.04 -1.76 5.14
C LEU A 90 3.35 -1.20 6.53
N ARG A 91 4.62 -0.98 6.87
CA ARG A 91 4.96 -0.55 8.24
C ARG A 91 4.52 0.88 8.52
N TRP A 92 4.66 1.76 7.53
CA TRP A 92 4.25 3.14 7.62
C TRP A 92 3.69 3.62 6.28
N VAL A 93 2.51 4.23 6.31
CA VAL A 93 1.78 4.66 5.11
C VAL A 93 1.36 6.11 5.25
N ARG A 94 1.67 6.91 4.23
CA ARG A 94 1.06 8.21 4.00
C ARG A 94 0.52 8.30 2.59
N ALA A 95 -0.80 8.50 2.46
CA ALA A 95 -1.46 8.58 1.17
C ALA A 95 -2.63 9.54 1.12
N ALA A 96 -3.15 9.84 -0.06
CA ALA A 96 -4.47 10.47 -0.16
C ALA A 96 -5.55 9.39 -0.07
N ARG A 97 -5.41 8.29 -0.83
CA ARG A 97 -6.36 7.18 -0.87
C ARG A 97 -5.66 5.84 -0.67
N VAL A 98 -6.26 4.98 0.16
CA VAL A 98 -5.80 3.61 0.37
C VAL A 98 -6.96 2.65 0.17
N TYR A 99 -6.79 1.66 -0.70
CA TYR A 99 -7.61 0.45 -0.70
C TYR A 99 -6.73 -0.71 -0.24
N ALA A 100 -7.16 -1.41 0.80
CA ALA A 100 -6.42 -2.53 1.35
C ALA A 100 -7.32 -3.75 1.50
N ARG A 101 -6.79 -4.92 1.11
CA ARG A 101 -7.36 -6.24 1.35
C ARG A 101 -6.25 -7.16 1.80
N LYS A 102 -6.48 -7.91 2.88
CA LYS A 102 -5.50 -8.84 3.46
C LYS A 102 -4.14 -8.16 3.65
N ALA A 103 -4.16 -7.03 4.34
CA ALA A 103 -3.00 -6.18 4.58
C ALA A 103 -2.75 -6.00 6.08
N ILE A 104 -1.48 -5.93 6.47
CA ILE A 104 -1.05 -5.59 7.82
C ILE A 104 -0.37 -4.22 7.73
N ILE A 105 -0.98 -3.22 8.33
CA ILE A 105 -0.53 -1.84 8.29
C ILE A 105 -0.07 -1.46 9.70
N GLY A 106 1.14 -0.92 9.84
CA GLY A 106 1.63 -0.40 11.10
C GLY A 106 0.98 0.95 11.40
N GLU A 107 1.56 2.02 10.85
CA GLU A 107 1.03 3.38 10.97
C GLU A 107 0.36 3.83 9.68
N LEU A 108 -0.83 4.44 9.80
CA LEU A 108 -1.63 4.88 8.66
C LEU A 108 -2.06 6.36 8.79
N GLU A 109 -1.61 7.17 7.84
CA GLU A 109 -2.10 8.52 7.58
C GLU A 109 -2.69 8.59 6.18
N ALA A 110 -3.99 8.89 6.07
CA ALA A 110 -4.63 9.05 4.76
C ALA A 110 -5.80 10.05 4.77
N ARG A 111 -6.28 10.49 3.61
CA ARG A 111 -7.57 11.21 3.54
C ARG A 111 -8.72 10.22 3.53
N GLU A 112 -8.65 9.22 2.66
CA GLU A 112 -9.68 8.20 2.49
C GLU A 112 -9.06 6.80 2.52
N VAL A 113 -9.68 5.90 3.28
CA VAL A 113 -9.23 4.51 3.43
C VAL A 113 -10.41 3.57 3.24
N VAL A 114 -10.25 2.55 2.41
CA VAL A 114 -11.15 1.42 2.31
C VAL A 114 -10.42 0.18 2.80
N LEU A 115 -10.91 -0.40 3.90
CA LEU A 115 -10.37 -1.62 4.49
C LEU A 115 -11.33 -2.78 4.22
N ALA A 116 -10.87 -3.74 3.43
CA ALA A 116 -11.60 -4.97 3.12
C ALA A 116 -11.11 -6.14 4.01
N GLU A 117 -11.53 -7.36 3.68
CA GLU A 117 -11.27 -8.57 4.48
C GLU A 117 -9.81 -8.69 4.97
N LEU A 118 -9.67 -9.18 6.20
CA LEU A 118 -8.39 -9.54 6.82
C LEU A 118 -7.37 -8.40 6.86
N CYS A 119 -7.85 -7.16 7.02
CA CYS A 119 -6.98 -6.01 7.25
C CYS A 119 -6.75 -5.80 8.74
N ASN A 120 -5.49 -5.62 9.12
CA ASN A 120 -5.09 -5.20 10.46
C ASN A 120 -4.34 -3.87 10.35
N VAL A 121 -4.75 -2.87 11.13
CA VAL A 121 -4.06 -1.59 11.27
C VAL A 121 -3.65 -1.43 12.72
N LYS A 122 -2.34 -1.31 12.99
CA LYS A 122 -1.87 -1.10 14.36
C LYS A 122 -2.26 0.29 14.86
N SER A 123 -1.91 1.33 14.11
CA SER A 123 -2.17 2.71 14.54
C SER A 123 -2.69 3.53 13.38
N LEU A 124 -3.94 3.94 13.48
CA LEU A 124 -4.56 4.91 12.57
C LEU A 124 -4.28 6.31 13.12
N LEU A 125 -3.31 6.99 12.51
CA LEU A 125 -2.82 8.29 12.99
C LEU A 125 -3.78 9.42 12.62
N ARG A 126 -4.14 9.50 11.34
CA ARG A 126 -5.07 10.51 10.84
C ARG A 126 -5.77 10.03 9.58
N VAL A 127 -7.09 9.86 9.64
CA VAL A 127 -7.94 9.51 8.50
C VAL A 127 -9.19 10.37 8.46
N SER A 128 -9.42 11.08 7.35
CA SER A 128 -10.63 11.91 7.19
C SER A 128 -11.88 11.08 6.92
N ARG A 129 -11.74 9.94 6.24
CA ARG A 129 -12.84 9.01 5.94
C ARG A 129 -12.35 7.56 5.90
N VAL A 130 -13.00 6.67 6.63
CA VAL A 130 -12.75 5.22 6.58
C VAL A 130 -14.00 4.48 6.15
N VAL A 131 -13.84 3.54 5.23
CA VAL A 131 -14.88 2.61 4.80
C VAL A 131 -14.46 1.20 5.19
N PHE A 132 -15.24 0.58 6.06
CA PHE A 132 -15.11 -0.83 6.40
C PHE A 132 -15.94 -1.64 5.42
N ALA A 133 -15.26 -2.36 4.53
CA ALA A 133 -15.87 -3.18 3.50
C ALA A 133 -16.11 -4.64 3.95
N ASP A 134 -15.55 -5.04 5.09
CA ASP A 134 -15.70 -6.37 5.67
C ASP A 134 -15.67 -6.27 7.22
N PRO A 135 -16.43 -7.12 7.95
CA PRO A 135 -16.42 -7.10 9.41
C PRO A 135 -15.12 -7.61 10.04
N HIS A 136 -14.26 -8.31 9.31
CA HIS A 136 -12.98 -8.85 9.80
C HIS A 136 -11.82 -7.87 9.60
N VAL A 137 -12.06 -6.61 9.96
CA VAL A 137 -11.04 -5.56 10.01
C VAL A 137 -10.74 -5.26 11.47
N TYR A 138 -9.46 -5.16 11.81
CA TYR A 138 -9.02 -4.87 13.16
C TYR A 138 -8.13 -3.63 13.20
N ILE A 139 -8.41 -2.72 14.13
CA ILE A 139 -7.60 -1.53 14.37
C ILE A 139 -7.26 -1.49 15.87
N GLU A 140 -5.98 -1.45 16.23
CA GLU A 140 -5.55 -1.45 17.64
C GLU A 140 -5.71 -0.05 18.26
N ASP A 141 -5.09 0.97 17.64
CA ASP A 141 -5.07 2.35 18.13
C ASP A 141 -5.63 3.32 17.10
N VAL A 142 -6.45 4.27 17.56
CA VAL A 142 -7.02 5.34 16.72
C VAL A 142 -6.72 6.70 17.36
N SER A 143 -6.06 7.59 16.61
CA SER A 143 -5.75 8.95 17.05
C SER A 143 -6.75 9.98 16.50
N GLU A 144 -6.74 10.24 15.19
CA GLU A 144 -7.69 11.14 14.53
C GLU A 144 -8.51 10.42 13.47
N LEU A 145 -9.82 10.33 13.68
CA LEU A 145 -10.75 9.67 12.77
C LEU A 145 -11.94 10.58 12.45
N GLY A 146 -12.16 10.81 11.16
CA GLY A 146 -13.31 11.55 10.63
C GLY A 146 -14.53 10.65 10.40
N GLU A 147 -15.04 10.66 9.16
CA GLU A 147 -16.24 9.89 8.79
C GLU A 147 -15.97 8.38 8.78
N VAL A 148 -16.90 7.60 9.36
CA VAL A 148 -16.87 6.14 9.36
C VAL A 148 -18.06 5.60 8.58
N VAL A 149 -17.81 4.72 7.62
CA VAL A 149 -18.83 4.08 6.79
C VAL A 149 -18.66 2.56 6.84
N TYR A 150 -19.76 1.84 7.01
CA TYR A 150 -19.81 0.39 6.90
C TYR A 150 -20.57 0.02 5.62
N SER A 151 -19.93 -0.70 4.70
CA SER A 151 -20.59 -1.12 3.45
C SER A 151 -21.27 -2.49 3.54
N TYR A 152 -21.23 -3.13 4.71
CA TYR A 152 -21.90 -4.41 4.99
C TYR A 152 -23.05 -4.22 5.98
N LYS A 153 -24.00 -5.16 6.00
CA LYS A 153 -25.09 -5.16 6.95
C LYS A 153 -24.58 -5.60 8.33
N LEU A 154 -24.78 -4.76 9.33
CA LEU A 154 -24.58 -5.16 10.73
C LEU A 154 -25.68 -6.15 11.12
N PRO A 155 -25.40 -7.13 11.99
CA PRO A 155 -26.45 -7.93 12.60
C PRO A 155 -27.44 -7.00 13.31
N GLU A 156 -28.74 -7.24 13.15
CA GLU A 156 -29.74 -6.54 13.95
C GLU A 156 -29.51 -6.87 15.44
N GLU A 157 -29.44 -5.86 16.29
CA GLU A 157 -29.31 -6.07 17.74
C GLU A 157 -30.53 -6.86 18.23
N SER A 158 -30.29 -8.08 18.72
CA SER A 158 -31.29 -8.86 19.44
C SER A 158 -31.69 -8.07 20.69
N LYS A 159 -32.89 -7.47 20.67
CA LYS A 159 -33.52 -6.84 21.84
C LYS A 159 -33.85 -7.87 22.91
#